data_AF-A0A7J6RE81-F1
#
_entry.id   AF-A0A7J6RE81-F1
#
_cell.length_a   1.000
_cell.length_b   1.000
_cell.length_c   1.000
_cell.angle_alpha   90.00
_cell.angle_beta   90.00
_cell.angle_gamma   90.00
#
_symmetry.space_group_name_H-M   'P 1'
#
loop_
_entity.id
_entity.type
_entity.pdbx_description
1 polymer ?
#
loop_
_entity_poly.entity_id
_entity_poly.type
_entity_poly.pdbx_seq_one_letter_code
_entity_poly.pdbx_strand_id
1 'polypeptide(L)'
;ADSNWPSTPAELSSVETPWSVYDPYVASSEVEGGTPQASFGHLCLLKAVLFVMKQVAALVDGDSATAIGELLLEAIKKFKIPLTVALPVMELVKCLCDTHRTTKQALKGWQKDLVSQMETCVYQGAIFKPDRPLAMPEVETKRLAAALGYLGDLVLVCEESGKKNVSCFSKPESTYTNIHVLATDSVFSDIMSGNPKQHFRIPVPVQAQAIICLGKICLKNEKQAKNLADVFALLLRHFEPVVVRNNAFVVLYDLCVQYTGLVDPRLPMMTRALNDKIRFYRHQAMMVISSLMAEDYVKFRGQTVYRYLTVLADENEEIRSFVESFFTRILIPRQHGLFADVFVKTICALNCWKGHPL
;
A
#
# COMPACT_ATOMS: atom_id res chain seq x y z
N ALA A 1 -51.81 -19.46 -26.26
CA ALA A 1 -51.18 -18.16 -25.91
C ALA A 1 -50.98 -18.21 -24.41
N ASP A 2 -49.96 -18.96 -24.05
CA ASP A 2 -49.75 -19.50 -22.71
C ASP A 2 -48.75 -18.63 -21.96
N SER A 3 -49.24 -18.02 -20.89
CA SER A 3 -48.48 -17.24 -19.92
C SER A 3 -47.84 -18.18 -18.91
N ASN A 4 -46.62 -18.65 -19.21
CA ASN A 4 -45.77 -19.37 -18.25
C ASN A 4 -44.73 -18.43 -17.63
N TRP A 5 -44.88 -18.22 -16.33
CA TRP A 5 -43.82 -17.78 -15.41
C TRP A 5 -42.63 -18.77 -15.46
N PRO A 6 -41.37 -18.32 -15.36
CA PRO A 6 -40.31 -19.18 -14.87
C PRO A 6 -39.94 -18.81 -13.44
N SER A 7 -40.10 -19.82 -12.60
CA SER A 7 -39.63 -20.01 -11.24
C SER A 7 -38.15 -19.62 -11.05
N THR A 8 -37.82 -19.03 -9.90
CA THR A 8 -36.49 -19.17 -9.29
C THR A 8 -36.25 -20.65 -8.93
N PRO A 9 -34.98 -21.10 -8.98
CA PRO A 9 -34.31 -21.36 -7.71
C PRO A 9 -32.84 -20.88 -7.67
N ALA A 10 -32.50 -20.32 -6.50
CA ALA A 10 -31.27 -20.42 -5.71
C ALA A 10 -29.87 -20.57 -6.36
N GLU A 11 -28.89 -20.04 -5.61
CA GLU A 11 -27.43 -20.24 -5.71
C GLU A 11 -26.67 -19.25 -6.60
N LEU A 12 -26.55 -18.01 -6.11
CA LEU A 12 -25.26 -17.31 -6.19
C LEU A 12 -24.72 -17.26 -4.76
N SER A 13 -23.86 -18.23 -4.52
CA SER A 13 -23.10 -18.46 -3.30
C SER A 13 -22.42 -17.19 -2.81
N SER A 14 -22.47 -17.05 -1.49
CA SER A 14 -21.50 -16.33 -0.67
C SER A 14 -20.08 -16.53 -1.18
N VAL A 15 -19.54 -15.53 -1.87
CA VAL A 15 -18.10 -15.34 -1.97
C VAL A 15 -17.74 -14.22 -0.99
N GLU A 16 -17.81 -14.57 0.30
CA GLU A 16 -16.99 -13.89 1.30
C GLU A 16 -15.54 -14.11 0.89
N THR A 17 -14.90 -13.07 0.37
CA THR A 17 -13.46 -13.05 0.21
C THR A 17 -12.90 -12.11 1.29
N PRO A 18 -12.27 -12.66 2.35
CA PRO A 18 -11.78 -11.85 3.45
C PRO A 18 -10.43 -11.25 3.06
N TRP A 19 -10.43 -10.15 2.31
CA TRP A 19 -9.19 -9.46 1.96
C TRP A 19 -8.89 -8.36 2.96
N SER A 20 -7.89 -8.64 3.79
CA SER A 20 -7.20 -7.67 4.63
C SER A 20 -6.27 -6.80 3.78
N VAL A 21 -6.01 -5.57 4.23
CA VAL A 21 -4.95 -4.68 3.69
C VAL A 21 -3.57 -5.37 3.65
N TYR A 22 -3.40 -6.47 4.39
CA TYR A 22 -2.21 -7.32 4.44
C TYR A 22 -2.21 -8.53 3.50
N ASP A 23 -3.19 -8.66 2.61
CA ASP A 23 -3.27 -9.80 1.71
C ASP A 23 -2.92 -9.36 0.27
N PRO A 24 -1.64 -9.50 -0.13
CA PRO A 24 -1.24 -9.33 -1.51
C PRO A 24 -1.33 -10.70 -2.20
N TYR A 25 -2.25 -10.85 -3.16
CA TYR A 25 -2.08 -11.84 -4.24
C TYR A 25 -2.03 -13.34 -3.84
N VAL A 26 -2.78 -13.83 -2.84
CA VAL A 26 -2.79 -15.29 -2.51
C VAL A 26 -4.09 -16.06 -2.79
N ALA A 27 -5.26 -15.44 -2.97
CA ALA A 27 -6.48 -16.19 -3.31
C ALA A 27 -6.97 -15.91 -4.74
N SER A 28 -6.46 -16.67 -5.72
CA SER A 28 -7.28 -17.32 -6.76
C SER A 28 -6.39 -17.96 -7.85
N SER A 29 -6.02 -19.22 -7.67
CA SER A 29 -6.21 -20.29 -8.66
C SER A 29 -5.60 -21.57 -8.07
N GLU A 30 -6.46 -22.53 -7.79
CA GLU A 30 -6.06 -23.93 -7.68
C GLU A 30 -5.46 -24.33 -9.04
N VAL A 31 -4.14 -24.24 -9.14
CA VAL A 31 -3.37 -24.95 -10.16
C VAL A 31 -2.66 -26.06 -9.43
N GLU A 32 -3.12 -27.29 -9.67
CA GLU A 32 -2.47 -28.51 -9.20
C GLU A 32 -0.96 -28.45 -9.51
N GLY A 33 -0.12 -28.50 -8.46
CA GLY A 33 1.34 -28.59 -8.60
C GLY A 33 2.18 -27.46 -8.01
N GLY A 34 1.61 -26.48 -7.29
CA GLY A 34 2.37 -25.40 -6.64
C GLY A 34 2.91 -25.75 -5.24
N THR A 35 4.12 -25.30 -4.91
CA THR A 35 4.68 -25.34 -3.55
C THR A 35 3.72 -24.73 -2.52
N PRO A 36 3.53 -25.32 -1.32
CA PRO A 36 2.56 -24.84 -0.34
C PRO A 36 2.85 -23.39 0.08
N GLN A 37 1.88 -22.50 -0.13
CA GLN A 37 1.97 -21.09 0.24
C GLN A 37 1.58 -20.93 1.71
N ALA A 38 2.38 -20.21 2.50
CA ALA A 38 2.11 -20.03 3.93
C ALA A 38 0.79 -19.27 4.14
N SER A 39 -0.11 -19.81 4.98
CA SER A 39 -1.39 -19.13 5.27
C SER A 39 -1.18 -17.83 6.05
N PHE A 40 -2.16 -16.92 6.02
CA PHE A 40 -2.13 -15.66 6.75
C PHE A 40 -1.79 -15.84 8.24
N GLY A 41 -2.38 -16.84 8.89
CA GLY A 41 -2.08 -17.19 10.28
C GLY A 41 -0.60 -17.55 10.53
N HIS A 42 0.02 -18.29 9.60
CA HIS A 42 1.46 -18.62 9.69
C HIS A 42 2.33 -17.37 9.56
N LEU A 43 1.96 -16.43 8.68
CA LEU A 43 2.69 -15.18 8.49
C LEU A 43 2.58 -14.27 9.73
N CYS A 44 1.40 -14.19 10.34
CA CYS A 44 1.20 -13.47 11.60
C CYS A 44 2.02 -14.09 12.74
N LEU A 45 2.02 -15.43 12.86
CA LEU A 45 2.84 -16.13 13.83
C LEU A 45 4.33 -15.86 13.61
N LEU A 46 4.80 -15.96 12.37
CA LEU A 46 6.20 -15.68 12.03
C LEU A 46 6.58 -14.23 12.39
N LYS A 47 5.72 -13.25 12.10
CA LYS A 47 5.93 -11.86 12.51
C LYS A 47 6.06 -11.71 14.03
N ALA A 48 5.21 -12.41 14.78
CA ALA A 48 5.26 -12.42 16.25
C ALA A 48 6.54 -13.07 16.77
N VAL A 49 6.97 -14.19 16.18
CA VAL A 49 8.23 -14.87 16.53
C VAL A 49 9.43 -13.95 16.27
N LEU A 50 9.50 -13.33 15.09
CA LEU A 50 10.57 -12.38 14.75
C LEU A 50 10.61 -11.18 15.71
N PHE A 51 9.44 -10.69 16.12
CA PHE A 51 9.34 -9.63 17.12
C PHE A 51 9.90 -10.08 18.47
N VAL A 52 9.53 -11.27 18.97
CA VAL A 52 10.07 -11.81 20.22
C VAL A 52 11.58 -12.01 20.12
N MET A 53 12.08 -12.57 19.02
CA MET A 53 13.52 -12.72 18.78
C MET A 53 14.27 -11.39 18.85
N LYS A 54 13.67 -10.31 18.33
CA LYS A 54 14.23 -8.95 18.44
C LYS A 54 14.29 -8.47 19.89
N GLN A 55 13.28 -8.77 20.71
CA GLN A 55 13.26 -8.39 22.13
C GLN A 55 14.31 -9.14 22.97
N VAL A 56 14.59 -10.40 22.63
CA VAL A 56 15.57 -11.23 23.34
C VAL A 56 16.96 -11.21 22.70
N ALA A 57 17.19 -10.36 21.70
CA ALA A 57 18.45 -10.30 20.95
C ALA A 57 19.69 -10.13 21.85
N ALA A 58 19.55 -9.41 22.96
CA ALA A 58 20.61 -9.21 23.95
C ALA A 58 20.97 -10.46 24.78
N LEU A 59 20.07 -11.46 24.82
CA LEU A 59 20.28 -12.71 25.54
C LEU A 59 20.93 -13.80 24.66
N VAL A 60 20.92 -13.61 23.35
CA VAL A 60 21.56 -14.52 22.38
C VAL A 60 23.07 -14.27 22.40
N ASP A 61 23.88 -15.32 22.36
CA ASP A 61 25.33 -15.17 22.25
C ASP A 61 25.74 -14.62 20.87
N GLY A 62 26.91 -13.98 20.79
CA GLY A 62 27.36 -13.29 19.57
C GLY A 62 27.57 -14.21 18.36
N ASP A 63 27.90 -15.49 18.57
CA ASP A 63 28.15 -16.43 17.48
C ASP A 63 26.82 -16.92 16.90
N SER A 64 25.88 -17.30 17.75
CA SER A 64 24.50 -17.62 17.36
C SER A 64 23.81 -16.43 16.68
N ALA A 65 23.97 -15.22 17.21
CA ALA A 65 23.44 -14.00 16.62
C ALA A 65 23.98 -13.78 15.19
N THR A 66 25.26 -14.07 14.99
CA THR A 66 25.90 -13.98 13.66
C THR A 66 25.34 -15.03 12.71
N ALA A 67 25.24 -16.29 13.13
CA ALA A 67 24.68 -17.36 12.31
C ALA A 67 23.22 -17.09 11.90
N ILE A 68 22.40 -16.58 12.83
CA ILE A 68 21.01 -16.16 12.55
C ILE A 68 21.00 -15.02 11.52
N GLY A 69 21.83 -14.00 11.72
CA GLY A 69 21.92 -12.86 10.81
C GLY A 69 22.31 -13.26 9.38
N GLU A 70 23.31 -14.14 9.23
CA GLU A 70 23.74 -14.67 7.94
C GLU A 70 22.63 -15.45 7.24
N LEU A 71 21.94 -16.34 7.97
CA LEU A 71 20.84 -17.15 7.44
C LEU A 71 19.70 -16.27 6.92
N LEU A 72 19.31 -15.25 7.69
CA LEU A 72 18.23 -14.33 7.33
C LEU A 72 18.61 -13.47 6.12
N LEU A 73 19.84 -12.95 6.09
CA LEU A 73 20.33 -12.18 4.94
C LEU A 73 20.40 -13.02 3.67
N GLU A 74 20.85 -14.26 3.77
CA GLU A 74 20.90 -15.18 2.64
C GLU A 74 19.50 -15.53 2.11
N ALA A 75 18.52 -15.67 3.01
CA ALA A 75 17.12 -15.86 2.64
C ALA A 75 16.54 -14.65 1.90
N ILE A 76 16.87 -13.42 2.31
CA ILE A 76 16.49 -12.18 1.61
C ILE A 76 17.16 -12.12 0.23
N LYS A 77 18.48 -12.36 0.14
CA LYS A 77 19.25 -12.36 -1.12
C LYS A 77 18.70 -13.35 -2.15
N LYS A 78 18.13 -14.46 -1.68
CA LYS A 78 17.48 -15.50 -2.48
C LYS A 78 15.98 -15.28 -2.72
N PHE A 79 15.41 -14.14 -2.31
CA PHE A 79 13.99 -13.82 -2.45
C PHE A 79 13.05 -14.86 -1.81
N LYS A 80 13.49 -15.51 -0.73
CA LYS A 80 12.70 -16.55 -0.03
C LYS A 80 11.79 -15.99 1.07
N ILE A 81 11.99 -14.72 1.44
CA ILE A 81 11.26 -14.08 2.54
C ILE A 81 10.00 -13.39 2.00
N PRO A 82 8.79 -13.74 2.45
CA PRO A 82 7.58 -13.02 2.07
C PRO A 82 7.65 -11.54 2.46
N LEU A 83 7.11 -10.66 1.60
CA LEU A 83 7.12 -9.21 1.83
C LEU A 83 6.45 -8.78 3.14
N THR A 84 5.48 -9.55 3.63
CA THR A 84 4.76 -9.29 4.89
C THR A 84 5.65 -9.36 6.13
N VAL A 85 6.76 -10.12 6.07
CA VAL A 85 7.70 -10.32 7.18
C VAL A 85 9.11 -9.78 6.88
N ALA A 86 9.35 -9.25 5.67
CA ALA A 86 10.65 -8.77 5.25
C ALA A 86 11.19 -7.64 6.13
N LEU A 87 10.38 -6.62 6.43
CA LEU A 87 10.76 -5.54 7.35
C LEU A 87 11.13 -6.07 8.76
N PRO A 88 10.30 -6.87 9.46
CA PRO A 88 10.69 -7.50 10.73
C PRO A 88 12.01 -8.28 10.67
N VAL A 89 12.26 -9.01 9.58
CA VAL A 89 13.54 -9.73 9.39
C VAL A 89 14.72 -8.74 9.31
N MET A 90 14.60 -7.69 8.49
CA MET A 90 15.66 -6.69 8.35
C MET A 90 15.91 -5.92 9.65
N GLU A 91 14.86 -5.61 10.42
CA GLU A 91 14.96 -5.00 11.73
C GLU A 91 15.64 -5.92 12.76
N LEU A 92 15.36 -7.22 12.72
CA LEU A 92 16.03 -8.19 13.57
C LEU A 92 17.52 -8.26 13.26
N VAL A 93 17.90 -8.39 11.98
CA VAL A 93 19.31 -8.39 11.56
C VAL A 93 20.02 -7.11 12.02
N LYS A 94 19.38 -5.95 11.84
CA LYS A 94 19.90 -4.67 12.35
C LYS A 94 20.10 -4.72 13.86
N CYS A 95 19.08 -5.13 14.62
CA CYS A 95 19.13 -5.22 16.08
C CYS A 95 20.27 -6.15 16.56
N LEU A 96 20.49 -7.28 15.91
CA LEU A 96 21.61 -8.19 16.22
C LEU A 96 22.97 -7.52 15.95
N CYS A 97 23.10 -6.77 14.86
CA CYS A 97 24.32 -6.00 14.55
C CYS A 97 24.56 -4.85 15.55
N ASP A 98 23.50 -4.22 16.06
CA ASP A 98 23.62 -3.12 17.02
C ASP A 98 23.96 -3.63 18.43
N THR A 99 23.49 -4.83 18.76
CA THR A 99 23.68 -5.47 20.07
C THR A 99 25.05 -6.16 20.18
N HIS A 100 25.48 -6.87 19.13
CA HIS A 100 26.66 -7.73 19.17
C HIS A 100 27.78 -7.22 18.27
N ARG A 101 28.94 -6.90 18.88
CA ARG A 101 30.10 -6.38 18.14
C ARG A 101 30.65 -7.38 17.11
N THR A 102 30.66 -8.68 17.45
CA THR A 102 31.09 -9.76 16.55
C THR A 102 30.19 -9.81 15.31
N THR A 103 28.88 -9.82 15.51
CA THR A 103 27.88 -9.79 14.43
C THR A 103 28.01 -8.53 13.59
N LYS A 104 28.22 -7.36 14.20
CA LYS A 104 28.46 -6.09 13.47
C LYS A 104 29.67 -6.15 12.55
N GLN A 105 30.73 -6.83 12.98
CA GLN A 105 31.96 -7.00 12.21
C GLN A 105 31.77 -8.00 11.07
N ALA A 106 31.12 -9.14 11.35
CA ALA A 106 30.84 -10.18 10.36
C ALA A 106 29.91 -9.69 9.24
N LEU A 107 28.84 -8.97 9.61
CA LEU A 107 27.83 -8.48 8.67
C LEU A 107 28.09 -7.04 8.20
N LYS A 108 29.34 -6.57 8.27
CA LYS A 108 29.65 -5.18 7.93
C LYS A 108 29.28 -4.87 6.48
N GLY A 109 28.43 -3.88 6.28
CA GLY A 109 28.03 -3.43 4.94
C GLY A 109 26.80 -4.15 4.36
N TRP A 110 26.17 -5.07 5.10
CA TRP A 110 25.04 -5.87 4.62
C TRP A 110 23.91 -5.03 3.97
N GLN A 111 23.61 -3.84 4.53
CA GLN A 111 22.59 -2.93 3.97
C GLN A 111 22.96 -2.45 2.57
N LYS A 112 24.21 -2.03 2.37
CA LYS A 112 24.69 -1.54 1.06
C LYS A 112 24.69 -2.65 0.02
N ASP A 113 25.07 -3.86 0.42
CA ASP A 113 25.08 -5.02 -0.46
C ASP A 113 23.66 -5.39 -0.93
N LEU A 114 22.70 -5.42 0.00
CA LEU A 114 21.30 -5.65 -0.35
C LEU A 114 20.74 -4.54 -1.23
N VAL A 115 20.99 -3.27 -0.89
CA VAL A 115 20.55 -2.14 -1.71
C VAL A 115 21.09 -2.27 -3.13
N SER A 116 22.39 -2.51 -3.31
CA SER A 116 23.01 -2.66 -4.63
C SER A 116 22.40 -3.83 -5.44
N GLN A 117 22.15 -4.97 -4.79
CA GLN A 117 21.52 -6.12 -5.43
C GLN A 117 20.09 -5.80 -5.89
N MET A 118 19.29 -5.17 -5.03
CA MET A 118 17.89 -4.86 -5.37
C MET A 118 17.79 -3.71 -6.38
N GLU A 119 18.66 -2.69 -6.30
CA GLU A 119 18.79 -1.63 -7.29
C GLU A 119 19.10 -2.20 -8.67
N THR A 120 20.00 -3.18 -8.75
CA THR A 120 20.34 -3.87 -10.00
C THR A 120 19.13 -4.60 -10.58
N CYS A 121 18.36 -5.30 -9.73
CA CYS A 121 17.14 -5.98 -10.14
C CYS A 121 16.08 -4.99 -10.67
N VAL A 122 15.88 -3.86 -9.99
CA VAL A 122 14.94 -2.82 -10.41
C VAL A 122 15.38 -2.16 -11.71
N TYR A 123 16.67 -1.85 -11.86
CA TYR A 123 17.22 -1.31 -13.10
C TYR A 123 16.97 -2.24 -14.28
N GLN A 124 17.26 -3.54 -14.13
CA GLN A 124 17.00 -4.54 -15.17
C GLN A 124 15.52 -4.66 -15.53
N GLY A 125 14.62 -4.50 -14.55
CA GLY A 125 13.18 -4.50 -14.75
C GLY A 125 12.65 -3.24 -15.45
N ALA A 126 13.18 -2.07 -15.10
CA ALA A 126 12.74 -0.77 -15.60
C ALA A 126 13.22 -0.45 -17.03
N ILE A 127 14.36 -1.00 -17.47
CA ILE A 127 14.85 -0.79 -18.84
C ILE A 127 13.87 -1.40 -19.85
N PHE A 128 13.40 -0.57 -20.78
CA PHE A 128 12.74 -1.02 -21.99
C PHE A 128 13.76 -1.73 -22.89
N LYS A 129 13.55 -3.01 -23.20
CA LYS A 129 14.33 -3.74 -24.20
C LYS A 129 13.46 -3.90 -25.47
N PRO A 130 13.99 -3.60 -26.66
CA PRO A 130 13.23 -3.73 -27.92
C PRO A 130 12.78 -5.18 -28.18
N ASP A 131 13.56 -6.17 -27.73
CA ASP A 131 13.23 -7.60 -27.85
C ASP A 131 12.48 -8.16 -26.63
N ARG A 132 11.91 -7.30 -25.76
CA ARG A 132 11.21 -7.79 -24.57
C ARG A 132 9.92 -8.51 -25.01
N PRO A 133 9.64 -9.72 -24.49
CA PRO A 133 8.36 -10.37 -24.75
C PRO A 133 7.20 -9.47 -24.32
N LEU A 134 6.06 -9.59 -25.02
CA LEU A 134 4.82 -8.84 -24.74
C LEU A 134 4.35 -8.98 -23.29
N ALA A 135 4.76 -10.04 -22.59
CA ALA A 135 4.50 -10.28 -21.18
C ALA A 135 5.79 -10.65 -20.45
N MET A 136 5.96 -10.13 -19.22
CA MET A 136 7.04 -10.50 -18.32
C MET A 136 6.80 -11.92 -17.77
N PRO A 137 7.80 -12.81 -17.75
CA PRO A 137 7.68 -14.11 -17.08
C PRO A 137 7.26 -13.96 -15.62
N GLU A 138 6.47 -14.91 -15.11
CA GLU A 138 5.94 -14.84 -13.75
C GLU A 138 7.06 -14.82 -12.69
N VAL A 139 8.13 -15.59 -12.91
CA VAL A 139 9.30 -15.63 -12.03
C VAL A 139 10.00 -14.27 -11.95
N GLU A 140 10.17 -13.59 -13.10
CA GLU A 140 10.78 -12.26 -13.15
C GLU A 140 9.86 -11.22 -12.50
N THR A 141 8.55 -11.33 -12.72
CA THR A 141 7.53 -10.48 -12.09
C THR A 141 7.58 -10.58 -10.58
N LYS A 142 7.57 -11.81 -10.04
CA LYS A 142 7.66 -12.07 -8.59
C LYS A 142 8.95 -11.53 -8.01
N ARG A 143 10.08 -11.76 -8.68
CA ARG A 143 11.40 -11.28 -8.25
C ARG A 143 11.50 -9.76 -8.24
N LEU A 144 11.02 -9.09 -9.28
CA LEU A 144 11.04 -7.63 -9.39
C LEU A 144 10.12 -6.98 -8.35
N ALA A 145 8.91 -7.52 -8.16
CA ALA A 145 7.99 -7.05 -7.13
C ALA A 145 8.60 -7.22 -5.73
N ALA A 146 9.26 -8.35 -5.45
CA ALA A 146 9.95 -8.57 -4.19
C ALA A 146 11.14 -7.61 -3.99
N ALA A 147 11.93 -7.36 -5.03
CA ALA A 147 13.04 -6.41 -4.98
C ALA A 147 12.56 -4.98 -4.63
N LEU A 148 11.45 -4.53 -5.22
CA LEU A 148 10.83 -3.24 -4.91
C LEU A 148 10.37 -3.17 -3.46
N GLY A 149 9.70 -4.22 -2.97
CA GLY A 149 9.26 -4.30 -1.57
C GLY A 149 10.44 -4.26 -0.59
N TYR A 150 11.48 -5.06 -0.86
CA TYR A 150 12.71 -5.06 -0.05
C TYR A 150 13.44 -3.72 -0.07
N LEU A 151 13.54 -3.03 -1.22
CA LEU A 151 14.10 -1.68 -1.27
C LEU A 151 13.31 -0.71 -0.40
N GLY A 152 11.98 -0.78 -0.45
CA GLY A 152 11.12 0.04 0.39
C GLY A 152 11.36 -0.22 1.89
N ASP A 153 11.51 -1.48 2.29
CA ASP A 153 11.82 -1.85 3.69
C ASP A 153 13.23 -1.40 4.09
N LEU A 154 14.22 -1.55 3.21
CA LEU A 154 15.58 -1.08 3.45
C LEU A 154 15.62 0.43 3.70
N VAL A 155 14.80 1.22 3.00
CA VAL A 155 14.70 2.67 3.24
C VAL A 155 14.25 2.96 4.67
N LEU A 156 13.34 2.17 5.23
CA LEU A 156 12.85 2.34 6.60
C LEU A 156 13.88 1.89 7.64
N VAL A 157 14.67 0.85 7.33
CA VAL A 157 15.66 0.25 8.25
C VAL A 157 17.00 0.99 8.26
N CYS A 158 17.40 1.59 7.13
CA CYS A 158 18.66 2.33 7.01
C CYS A 158 18.73 3.49 8.02
N GLU A 159 19.90 3.65 8.65
CA GLU A 159 20.11 4.72 9.62
C GLU A 159 20.09 6.10 8.93
N GLU A 160 19.24 6.99 9.44
CA GLU A 160 19.41 8.41 9.20
C GLU A 160 20.72 8.82 9.87
N SER A 161 21.70 9.22 9.08
CA SER A 161 22.96 9.80 9.56
C SER A 161 22.77 11.20 10.19
N GLY A 162 21.69 11.41 10.95
CA GLY A 162 21.25 12.68 11.54
C GLY A 162 20.91 13.76 10.50
N LYS A 163 21.04 13.46 9.20
CA LYS A 163 20.84 14.39 8.10
C LYS A 163 19.54 14.05 7.38
N LYS A 164 18.56 14.95 7.47
CA LYS A 164 17.37 14.94 6.61
C LYS A 164 17.84 14.86 5.14
N ASN A 165 17.20 14.00 4.35
CA ASN A 165 17.45 13.81 2.89
C ASN A 165 18.67 12.96 2.48
N VAL A 166 19.27 12.15 3.35
CA VAL A 166 20.31 11.19 2.92
C VAL A 166 19.63 9.94 2.34
N SER A 167 19.81 9.71 1.04
CA SER A 167 19.35 8.50 0.37
C SER A 167 20.21 7.29 0.72
N CYS A 168 19.57 6.19 1.11
CA CYS A 168 20.24 4.90 1.31
C CYS A 168 20.72 4.22 0.01
N PHE A 169 20.31 4.75 -1.13
CA PHE A 169 20.58 4.25 -2.48
C PHE A 169 22.00 4.53 -2.96
N SER A 170 22.57 3.61 -3.74
CA SER A 170 23.88 3.81 -4.36
C SER A 170 23.80 4.85 -5.49
N LYS A 171 22.68 4.87 -6.23
CA LYS A 171 22.42 5.79 -7.35
C LYS A 171 21.03 6.42 -7.21
N PRO A 172 20.83 7.37 -6.28
CA PRO A 172 19.51 7.80 -5.83
C PRO A 172 18.60 8.27 -6.97
N GLU A 173 19.07 9.18 -7.83
CA GLU A 173 18.26 9.76 -8.91
C GLU A 173 17.81 8.71 -9.93
N SER A 174 18.72 7.81 -10.32
CA SER A 174 18.39 6.72 -11.24
C SER A 174 17.42 5.73 -10.59
N THR A 175 17.64 5.36 -9.33
CA THR A 175 16.76 4.44 -8.60
C THR A 175 15.36 5.02 -8.45
N TYR A 176 15.22 6.30 -8.07
CA TYR A 176 13.91 6.97 -8.02
C TYR A 176 13.21 6.96 -9.37
N THR A 177 13.93 7.31 -10.44
CA THR A 177 13.36 7.35 -11.79
C THR A 177 12.87 5.98 -12.23
N ASN A 178 13.67 4.93 -12.01
CA ASN A 178 13.30 3.56 -12.37
C ASN A 178 12.05 3.09 -11.62
N ILE A 179 11.98 3.33 -10.30
CA ILE A 179 10.80 2.96 -9.51
C ILE A 179 9.57 3.77 -9.96
N HIS A 180 9.75 5.07 -10.26
CA HIS A 180 8.67 5.92 -10.74
C HIS A 180 8.10 5.45 -12.07
N VAL A 181 8.95 5.09 -13.04
CA VAL A 181 8.52 4.48 -14.31
C VAL A 181 7.72 3.20 -14.05
N LEU A 182 8.19 2.35 -13.12
CA LEU A 182 7.48 1.12 -12.76
C LEU A 182 6.11 1.36 -12.10
N ALA A 183 5.95 2.46 -11.36
CA ALA A 183 4.71 2.80 -10.68
C ALA A 183 3.66 3.48 -11.58
N THR A 184 4.09 4.16 -12.64
CA THR A 184 3.25 5.12 -13.40
C THR A 184 3.01 4.75 -14.86
N ASP A 185 3.42 3.55 -15.29
CA ASP A 185 3.24 3.06 -16.66
C ASP A 185 1.80 3.24 -17.19
N SER A 186 0.80 2.94 -16.38
CA SER A 186 -0.62 3.15 -16.70
C SER A 186 -0.97 4.62 -16.97
N VAL A 187 -0.49 5.53 -16.12
CA VAL A 187 -0.73 6.97 -16.23
C VAL A 187 -0.06 7.56 -17.47
N PHE A 188 1.18 7.14 -17.77
CA PHE A 188 1.88 7.57 -18.98
C PHE A 188 1.24 7.01 -20.25
N SER A 189 0.83 5.74 -20.26
CA SER A 189 0.12 5.13 -21.40
C SER A 189 -1.22 5.81 -21.70
N ASP A 190 -1.96 6.22 -20.67
CA ASP A 190 -3.25 6.90 -20.83
C ASP A 190 -3.11 8.36 -21.28
N ILE A 191 -2.04 9.05 -20.86
CA ILE A 191 -1.75 10.42 -21.31
C ILE A 191 -1.17 10.42 -22.75
N MET A 192 -0.40 9.39 -23.11
CA MET A 192 0.43 9.38 -24.31
C MET A 192 -0.06 8.50 -25.47
N SER A 193 -1.20 7.80 -25.41
CA SER A 193 -1.56 6.88 -26.51
C SER A 193 -2.99 7.01 -27.06
N GLY A 194 -3.03 7.41 -28.33
CA GLY A 194 -4.05 7.01 -29.30
C GLY A 194 -3.81 5.61 -29.89
N ASN A 195 -2.96 4.75 -29.28
CA ASN A 195 -2.82 3.35 -29.71
C ASN A 195 -2.26 2.40 -28.61
N PRO A 196 -3.13 1.76 -27.79
CA PRO A 196 -2.72 0.97 -26.62
C PRO A 196 -2.14 -0.43 -26.92
N LYS A 197 -2.00 -0.85 -28.18
CA LYS A 197 -1.69 -2.25 -28.57
C LYS A 197 -0.20 -2.57 -28.76
N GLN A 198 0.71 -1.61 -28.69
CA GLN A 198 2.16 -1.82 -28.92
C GLN A 198 3.04 -1.58 -27.69
N HIS A 199 2.44 -1.24 -26.55
CA HIS A 199 3.20 -0.94 -25.33
C HIS A 199 3.29 -2.15 -24.41
N PHE A 200 4.50 -2.52 -24.05
CA PHE A 200 4.77 -3.46 -22.96
C PHE A 200 4.13 -2.90 -21.68
N ARG A 201 3.14 -3.60 -21.12
CA ARG A 201 2.49 -3.20 -19.88
C ARG A 201 3.21 -3.79 -18.68
N ILE A 202 3.46 -2.95 -17.69
CA ILE A 202 4.06 -3.40 -16.43
C ILE A 202 3.05 -4.29 -15.69
N PRO A 203 3.47 -5.46 -15.18
CA PRO A 203 2.58 -6.31 -14.41
C PRO A 203 2.06 -5.60 -13.15
N VAL A 204 0.77 -5.76 -12.86
CA VAL A 204 0.11 -5.15 -11.69
C VAL A 204 0.84 -5.42 -10.36
N PRO A 205 1.37 -6.64 -10.07
CA PRO A 205 2.14 -6.85 -8.84
C PRO A 205 3.39 -5.97 -8.73
N VAL A 206 4.07 -5.71 -9.84
CA VAL A 206 5.27 -4.86 -9.89
C VAL A 206 4.87 -3.41 -9.65
N GLN A 207 3.84 -2.93 -10.35
CA GLN A 207 3.32 -1.57 -10.18
C GLN A 207 2.87 -1.33 -8.73
N ALA A 208 2.12 -2.27 -8.16
CA ALA A 208 1.64 -2.22 -6.78
C ALA A 208 2.78 -2.10 -5.77
N GLN A 209 3.87 -2.86 -5.94
CA GLN A 209 5.05 -2.78 -5.07
C GLN A 209 5.90 -1.53 -5.31
N ALA A 210 5.95 -1.03 -6.54
CA ALA A 210 6.63 0.23 -6.85
C ALA A 210 5.98 1.42 -6.13
N ILE A 211 4.64 1.46 -6.08
CA ILE A 211 3.89 2.49 -5.36
C ILE A 211 4.20 2.46 -3.86
N ILE A 212 4.18 1.28 -3.24
CA ILE A 212 4.52 1.13 -1.82
C ILE A 212 5.98 1.52 -1.55
N CYS A 213 6.89 1.13 -2.44
CA CYS A 213 8.31 1.50 -2.36
C CYS A 213 8.49 3.02 -2.39
N LEU A 214 7.85 3.72 -3.34
CA LEU A 214 7.86 5.19 -3.40
C LEU A 214 7.23 5.81 -2.16
N GLY A 215 6.13 5.26 -1.64
CA GLY A 215 5.51 5.74 -0.41
C GLY A 215 6.47 5.70 0.77
N LYS A 216 7.16 4.57 0.97
CA LYS A 216 8.18 4.40 2.03
C LYS A 216 9.36 5.37 1.84
N ILE A 217 9.77 5.62 0.61
CA ILE A 217 10.75 6.66 0.27
C ILE A 217 10.28 8.05 0.67
N CYS A 218 9.04 8.40 0.35
CA CYS A 218 8.46 9.70 0.66
C CYS A 218 8.41 9.96 2.17
N LEU A 219 8.17 8.93 3.00
CA LEU A 219 8.19 9.06 4.47
C LEU A 219 9.56 9.49 5.04
N LYS A 220 10.65 9.18 4.33
CA LYS A 220 12.02 9.57 4.70
C LYS A 220 12.55 10.79 3.94
N ASN A 221 11.92 11.16 2.82
CA ASN A 221 12.39 12.22 1.94
C ASN A 221 11.25 13.16 1.53
N GLU A 222 11.15 14.29 2.24
CA GLU A 222 10.11 15.30 2.04
C GLU A 222 10.14 15.88 0.61
N LYS A 223 11.32 16.00 -0.01
CA LYS A 223 11.42 16.47 -1.41
C LYS A 223 10.72 15.52 -2.36
N GLN A 224 10.90 14.21 -2.17
CA GLN A 224 10.21 13.21 -2.97
C GLN A 224 8.72 13.15 -2.66
N ALA A 225 8.31 13.31 -1.39
CA ALA A 225 6.90 13.44 -1.02
C ALA A 225 6.21 14.57 -1.80
N LYS A 226 6.82 15.77 -1.83
CA LYS A 226 6.28 16.93 -2.57
C LYS A 226 6.11 16.65 -4.06
N ASN A 227 7.06 15.96 -4.68
CA ASN A 227 7.03 15.65 -6.11
C ASN A 227 6.00 14.56 -6.47
N LEU A 228 5.79 13.59 -5.58
CA LEU A 228 5.00 12.38 -5.88
C LEU A 228 3.57 12.42 -5.34
N ALA A 229 3.23 13.37 -4.46
CA ALA A 229 1.89 13.46 -3.88
C ALA A 229 0.77 13.56 -4.95
N ASP A 230 0.97 14.34 -6.02
CA ASP A 230 0.01 14.41 -7.13
C ASP A 230 -0.09 13.09 -7.88
N VAL A 231 1.04 12.41 -8.08
CA VAL A 231 1.09 11.12 -8.76
C VAL A 231 0.26 10.09 -8.00
N PHE A 232 0.41 9.99 -6.68
CA PHE A 232 -0.42 9.08 -5.87
C PHE A 232 -1.91 9.44 -5.94
N ALA A 233 -2.25 10.73 -5.95
CA ALA A 233 -3.64 11.14 -6.11
C ALA A 233 -4.21 10.77 -7.49
N LEU A 234 -3.41 10.90 -8.56
CA LEU A 234 -3.79 10.49 -9.92
C LEU A 234 -4.02 8.98 -10.03
N LEU A 235 -3.25 8.16 -9.30
CA LEU A 235 -3.41 6.71 -9.24
C LEU A 235 -4.72 6.27 -8.54
N LEU A 236 -5.50 7.18 -7.95
CA LEU A 236 -6.82 6.86 -7.37
C LEU A 236 -7.94 6.71 -8.41
N ARG A 237 -7.68 7.08 -9.68
CA ARG A 237 -8.68 7.09 -10.75
C ARG A 237 -9.23 5.68 -11.04
N HIS A 238 -10.48 5.61 -11.51
CA HIS A 238 -11.24 4.36 -11.63
C HIS A 238 -10.71 3.37 -12.69
N PHE A 239 -9.85 3.80 -13.62
CA PHE A 239 -9.28 2.93 -14.64
C PHE A 239 -8.07 2.11 -14.13
N GLU A 240 -7.51 2.50 -12.99
CA GLU A 240 -6.37 1.80 -12.40
C GLU A 240 -6.81 0.49 -11.73
N PRO A 241 -5.95 -0.55 -11.70
CA PRO A 241 -6.23 -1.79 -11.01
C PRO A 241 -6.57 -1.59 -9.52
N VAL A 242 -7.44 -2.45 -8.98
CA VAL A 242 -7.91 -2.34 -7.59
C VAL A 242 -6.76 -2.34 -6.57
N VAL A 243 -5.71 -3.12 -6.81
CA VAL A 243 -4.55 -3.18 -5.92
C VAL A 243 -3.74 -1.87 -5.97
N VAL A 244 -3.62 -1.27 -7.16
CA VAL A 244 -2.86 -0.04 -7.41
C VAL A 244 -3.51 1.14 -6.69
N ARG A 245 -4.82 1.35 -6.87
CA ARG A 245 -5.49 2.49 -6.21
C ARG A 245 -5.52 2.31 -4.70
N ASN A 246 -5.68 1.08 -4.20
CA ASN A 246 -5.64 0.81 -2.76
C ASN A 246 -4.26 1.15 -2.16
N ASN A 247 -3.18 0.71 -2.80
CA ASN A 247 -1.83 1.00 -2.33
C ASN A 247 -1.53 2.50 -2.38
N ALA A 248 -1.93 3.20 -3.45
CA ALA A 248 -1.79 4.65 -3.54
C ALA A 248 -2.59 5.37 -2.43
N PHE A 249 -3.78 4.84 -2.09
CA PHE A 249 -4.62 5.37 -1.03
C PHE A 249 -4.00 5.21 0.36
N VAL A 250 -3.41 4.05 0.65
CA VAL A 250 -2.65 3.80 1.90
C VAL A 250 -1.42 4.71 1.97
N VAL A 251 -0.69 4.88 0.86
CA VAL A 251 0.46 5.81 0.82
C VAL A 251 0.02 7.24 1.11
N LEU A 252 -1.09 7.71 0.54
CA LEU A 252 -1.62 9.04 0.83
C LEU A 252 -2.06 9.20 2.29
N TYR A 253 -2.57 8.14 2.93
CA TYR A 253 -2.83 8.14 4.37
C TYR A 253 -1.54 8.36 5.17
N ASP A 254 -0.49 7.56 4.91
CA ASP A 254 0.78 7.69 5.63
C ASP A 254 1.40 9.09 5.42
N LEU A 255 1.30 9.63 4.21
CA LEU A 255 1.75 11.00 3.90
C LEU A 255 0.89 12.08 4.56
N CYS A 256 -0.39 11.83 4.83
CA CYS A 256 -1.25 12.78 5.53
C CYS A 256 -0.88 12.87 7.02
N VAL A 257 -0.56 11.73 7.63
CA VAL A 257 -0.05 11.64 9.01
C VAL A 257 1.30 12.35 9.13
N GLN A 258 2.21 12.13 8.17
CA GLN A 258 3.57 12.67 8.21
C GLN A 258 3.67 14.14 7.74
N TYR A 259 2.93 14.51 6.70
CA TYR A 259 3.01 15.79 6.00
C TYR A 259 1.60 16.34 5.66
N THR A 260 0.78 16.58 6.67
CA THR A 260 -0.65 16.93 6.50
C THR A 260 -0.92 18.01 5.45
N GLY A 261 -0.21 19.14 5.51
CA GLY A 261 -0.39 20.25 4.56
C GLY A 261 -0.07 19.89 3.10
N LEU A 262 0.68 18.81 2.86
CA LEU A 262 0.94 18.29 1.51
C LEU A 262 -0.27 17.52 0.95
N VAL A 263 -1.01 16.78 1.78
CA VAL A 263 -2.14 15.96 1.30
C VAL A 263 -3.44 16.74 1.25
N ASP A 264 -3.57 17.82 2.03
CA ASP A 264 -4.76 18.69 2.07
C ASP A 264 -5.36 19.04 0.69
N PRO A 265 -4.58 19.52 -0.31
CA PRO A 265 -5.12 19.83 -1.65
C PRO A 265 -5.65 18.61 -2.42
N ARG A 266 -5.26 17.40 -2.02
CA ARG A 266 -5.58 16.12 -2.68
C ARG A 266 -6.68 15.34 -1.95
N LEU A 267 -7.11 15.79 -0.78
CA LEU A 267 -8.27 15.24 -0.06
C LEU A 267 -9.55 15.12 -0.93
N PRO A 268 -9.85 16.07 -1.84
CA PRO A 268 -10.96 15.88 -2.78
C PRO A 268 -10.78 14.67 -3.71
N MET A 269 -9.57 14.21 -4.01
CA MET A 269 -9.41 12.97 -4.78
C MET A 269 -9.62 11.74 -3.90
N MET A 270 -9.11 11.77 -2.67
CA MET A 270 -9.29 10.66 -1.71
C MET A 270 -10.76 10.44 -1.36
N THR A 271 -11.49 11.52 -1.04
CA THR A 271 -12.90 11.44 -0.62
C THR A 271 -13.86 11.01 -1.74
N ARG A 272 -13.43 10.97 -3.02
CA ARG A 272 -14.24 10.36 -4.09
C ARG A 272 -14.42 8.86 -3.87
N ALA A 273 -13.45 8.19 -3.24
CA ALA A 273 -13.51 6.76 -2.98
C ALA A 273 -14.64 6.37 -2.00
N LEU A 274 -15.15 7.32 -1.20
CA LEU A 274 -16.32 7.12 -0.33
C LEU A 274 -17.59 6.78 -1.11
N ASN A 275 -17.67 7.22 -2.37
CA ASN A 275 -18.81 6.98 -3.26
C ASN A 275 -18.45 6.06 -4.44
N ASP A 276 -17.42 5.22 -4.28
CA ASP A 276 -17.02 4.28 -5.32
C ASP A 276 -18.07 3.17 -5.54
N LYS A 277 -18.18 2.67 -6.77
CA LYS A 277 -19.09 1.54 -7.08
C LYS A 277 -18.69 0.27 -6.34
N ILE A 278 -17.40 0.09 -6.08
CA ILE A 278 -16.85 -1.08 -5.41
C ILE A 278 -16.96 -0.89 -3.90
N ARG A 279 -17.71 -1.78 -3.23
CA ARG A 279 -17.90 -1.80 -1.77
C ARG A 279 -16.57 -1.72 -1.00
N PHE A 280 -15.57 -2.49 -1.41
CA PHE A 280 -14.25 -2.51 -0.77
C PHE A 280 -13.62 -1.12 -0.71
N TYR A 281 -13.70 -0.34 -1.79
CA TYR A 281 -13.15 1.02 -1.80
C TYR A 281 -13.90 1.97 -0.88
N ARG A 282 -15.23 1.86 -0.83
CA ARG A 282 -16.03 2.66 0.10
C ARG A 282 -15.67 2.34 1.55
N HIS A 283 -15.54 1.05 1.88
CA HIS A 283 -15.13 0.61 3.21
C HIS A 283 -13.72 1.09 3.58
N GLN A 284 -12.74 0.91 2.69
CA GLN A 284 -11.37 1.37 2.92
C GLN A 284 -11.29 2.90 3.04
N ALA A 285 -11.99 3.62 2.18
CA ALA A 285 -12.05 5.08 2.21
C ALA A 285 -12.70 5.58 3.50
N MET A 286 -13.80 4.95 3.92
CA MET A 286 -14.46 5.24 5.18
C MET A 286 -13.46 5.07 6.34
N MET A 287 -12.80 3.92 6.46
CA MET A 287 -11.85 3.66 7.55
C MET A 287 -10.74 4.71 7.60
N VAL A 288 -10.04 4.92 6.47
CA VAL A 288 -8.91 5.86 6.37
C VAL A 288 -9.33 7.30 6.68
N ILE A 289 -10.40 7.79 6.05
CA ILE A 289 -10.85 9.17 6.23
C ILE A 289 -11.31 9.40 7.67
N SER A 290 -11.98 8.43 8.27
CA SER A 290 -12.42 8.50 9.68
C SER A 290 -11.25 8.55 10.63
N SER A 291 -10.21 7.73 10.42
CA SER A 291 -8.99 7.76 11.23
C SER A 291 -8.27 9.11 11.12
N LEU A 292 -8.11 9.63 9.91
CA LEU A 292 -7.49 10.95 9.71
C LEU A 292 -8.27 12.08 10.38
N MET A 293 -9.61 12.01 10.41
CA MET A 293 -10.45 12.96 11.12
C MET A 293 -10.37 12.78 12.64
N ALA A 294 -10.36 11.53 13.12
CA ALA A 294 -10.26 11.21 14.55
C ALA A 294 -8.96 11.73 15.16
N GLU A 295 -7.86 11.62 14.42
CA GLU A 295 -6.52 12.06 14.82
C GLU A 295 -6.24 13.52 14.47
N ASP A 296 -7.26 14.28 14.03
CA ASP A 296 -7.19 15.71 13.72
C ASP A 296 -6.25 16.12 12.56
N TYR A 297 -5.77 15.17 11.77
CA TYR A 297 -5.04 15.43 10.52
C TYR A 297 -5.95 16.03 9.45
N VAL A 298 -7.21 15.60 9.37
CA VAL A 298 -8.19 16.11 8.40
C VAL A 298 -9.35 16.77 9.12
N LYS A 299 -9.69 18.00 8.71
CA LYS A 299 -10.86 18.70 9.26
C LYS A 299 -12.12 18.35 8.49
N PHE A 300 -13.22 18.16 9.23
CA PHE A 300 -14.54 17.91 8.67
C PHE A 300 -15.14 19.22 8.09
N ARG A 301 -14.69 19.61 6.90
CA ARG A 301 -15.11 20.87 6.23
C ARG A 301 -15.14 20.75 4.71
N GLY A 302 -15.79 21.70 4.05
CA GLY A 302 -15.78 21.83 2.59
C GLY A 302 -16.50 20.69 1.86
N GLN A 303 -15.90 20.19 0.77
CA GLN A 303 -16.46 19.10 -0.06
C GLN A 303 -16.43 17.74 0.65
N THR A 304 -15.46 17.52 1.55
CA THR A 304 -15.34 16.29 2.34
C THR A 304 -16.61 15.98 3.11
N VAL A 305 -17.26 17.02 3.66
CA VAL A 305 -18.50 16.88 4.44
C VAL A 305 -19.59 16.21 3.63
N TYR A 306 -19.87 16.71 2.43
CA TYR A 306 -20.96 16.18 1.61
C TYR A 306 -20.74 14.70 1.25
N ARG A 307 -19.52 14.36 0.81
CA ARG A 307 -19.18 12.98 0.40
C ARG A 307 -19.09 12.01 1.56
N TYR A 308 -18.83 12.50 2.77
CA TYR A 308 -18.83 11.66 3.95
C TYR A 308 -20.26 11.48 4.50
N LEU A 309 -21.11 12.49 4.39
CA LEU A 309 -22.54 12.38 4.71
C LEU A 309 -23.28 11.38 3.82
N THR A 310 -22.90 11.24 2.54
CA THR A 310 -23.51 10.24 1.65
C THR A 310 -23.25 8.80 2.11
N VAL A 311 -22.19 8.56 2.89
CA VAL A 311 -21.87 7.23 3.45
C VAL A 311 -22.85 6.80 4.54
N LEU A 312 -23.55 7.74 5.19
CA LEU A 312 -24.66 7.41 6.09
C LEU A 312 -25.81 6.71 5.35
N ALA A 313 -25.91 6.91 4.03
CA ALA A 313 -26.87 6.26 3.15
C ALA A 313 -26.22 5.15 2.29
N ASP A 314 -25.06 4.61 2.68
CA ASP A 314 -24.42 3.51 1.95
C ASP A 314 -25.35 2.29 1.87
N GLU A 315 -25.33 1.55 0.77
CA GLU A 315 -26.12 0.33 0.60
C GLU A 315 -25.71 -0.75 1.63
N ASN A 316 -24.46 -0.75 2.06
CA ASN A 316 -23.92 -1.73 2.99
C ASN A 316 -24.09 -1.32 4.46
N GLU A 317 -24.70 -2.21 5.25
CA GLU A 317 -25.00 -1.97 6.66
C GLU A 317 -23.76 -1.79 7.55
N GLU A 318 -22.69 -2.57 7.33
CA GLU A 318 -21.46 -2.45 8.13
C GLU A 318 -20.82 -1.07 7.96
N ILE A 319 -20.80 -0.56 6.73
CA ILE A 319 -20.31 0.79 6.41
C ILE A 319 -21.17 1.84 7.11
N ARG A 320 -22.51 1.75 6.98
CA ARG A 320 -23.42 2.70 7.65
C ARG A 320 -23.22 2.70 9.17
N SER A 321 -23.24 1.51 9.80
CA SER A 321 -23.14 1.34 11.25
C SER A 321 -21.83 1.91 11.81
N PHE A 322 -20.72 1.71 11.09
CA PHE A 322 -19.44 2.33 11.46
C PHE A 322 -19.51 3.85 11.40
N VAL A 323 -20.04 4.43 10.31
CA VAL A 323 -20.13 5.87 10.15
C VAL A 323 -21.07 6.51 11.16
N GLU A 324 -22.23 5.89 11.43
CA GLU A 324 -23.13 6.32 12.51
C GLU A 324 -22.43 6.35 13.88
N SER A 325 -21.66 5.29 14.18
CA SER A 325 -20.85 5.22 15.39
C SER A 325 -19.78 6.33 15.42
N PHE A 326 -19.15 6.62 14.29
CA PHE A 326 -18.17 7.68 14.18
C PHE A 326 -18.78 9.08 14.39
N PHE A 327 -19.95 9.36 13.80
CA PHE A 327 -20.66 10.62 14.02
C PHE A 327 -21.05 10.80 15.49
N THR A 328 -21.69 9.78 16.07
CA THR A 328 -22.21 9.83 17.45
C THR A 328 -21.10 9.94 18.50
N ARG A 329 -19.97 9.23 18.31
CA ARG A 329 -18.90 9.15 19.31
C ARG A 329 -17.79 10.19 19.11
N ILE A 330 -17.57 10.66 17.87
CA ILE A 330 -16.42 11.52 17.54
C ILE A 330 -16.85 12.88 17.00
N LEU A 331 -17.62 12.94 15.90
CA LEU A 331 -17.88 14.22 15.23
C LEU A 331 -18.84 15.14 16.00
N ILE A 332 -20.00 14.63 16.44
CA ILE A 332 -21.00 15.43 17.15
C ILE A 332 -20.46 15.96 18.49
N PRO A 333 -19.75 15.15 19.31
CA PRO A 333 -19.14 15.66 20.55
C PRO A 333 -18.06 16.73 20.29
N ARG A 334 -17.35 16.68 19.15
CA ARG A 334 -16.33 17.67 18.79
C ARG A 334 -16.90 18.94 18.17
N GLN A 335 -18.05 18.85 17.48
CA GLN A 335 -18.71 19.98 16.81
C GLN A 335 -20.22 19.95 17.08
N HIS A 336 -20.64 20.52 18.21
CA HIS A 336 -22.04 20.52 18.65
C HIS A 336 -23.02 21.18 17.64
N GLY A 337 -22.54 22.10 16.81
CA GLY A 337 -23.32 22.76 15.74
C GLY A 337 -23.30 22.05 14.39
N LEU A 338 -22.66 20.87 14.28
CA LEU A 338 -22.30 20.26 13.00
C LEU A 338 -23.47 20.19 12.02
N PHE A 339 -24.57 19.53 12.42
CA PHE A 339 -25.72 19.34 11.52
C PHE A 339 -26.47 20.63 11.24
N ALA A 340 -26.43 21.63 12.12
CA ALA A 340 -26.99 22.94 11.82
C ALA A 340 -26.18 23.63 10.70
N ASP A 341 -24.86 23.56 10.77
CA ASP A 341 -23.94 24.16 9.79
C ASP A 341 -24.07 23.50 8.40
N VAL A 342 -24.39 22.20 8.36
CA VAL A 342 -24.45 21.42 7.11
C VAL A 342 -25.84 20.85 6.83
N PHE A 343 -26.90 21.46 7.36
CA PHE A 343 -28.27 20.94 7.32
C PHE A 343 -28.75 20.60 5.91
N VAL A 344 -28.67 21.57 4.98
CA VAL A 344 -29.08 21.38 3.58
C VAL A 344 -28.27 20.27 2.91
N LYS A 345 -26.95 20.25 3.11
CA LYS A 345 -26.06 19.22 2.57
C LYS A 345 -26.42 17.83 3.11
N THR A 346 -26.83 17.75 4.37
CA THR A 346 -27.25 16.51 5.02
C THR A 346 -28.54 15.98 4.39
N ILE A 347 -29.55 16.84 4.21
CA ILE A 347 -30.79 16.44 3.52
C ILE A 347 -30.49 15.95 2.10
N CYS A 348 -29.67 16.70 1.34
CA CYS A 348 -29.31 16.30 -0.02
C CYS A 348 -28.55 14.95 -0.05
N ALA A 349 -27.60 14.76 0.85
CA ALA A 349 -26.80 13.54 0.94
C ALA A 349 -27.64 12.32 1.32
N LEU A 350 -28.51 12.44 2.33
CA LEU A 350 -29.38 11.35 2.80
C LEU A 350 -30.46 10.97 1.79
N ASN A 351 -30.90 11.91 0.95
CA ASN A 351 -31.82 11.63 -0.15
C ASN A 351 -31.10 11.19 -1.45
N CYS A 352 -29.79 10.94 -1.40
CA CYS A 352 -28.97 10.56 -2.55
C CYS A 352 -29.13 11.52 -3.75
N TRP A 353 -29.34 12.81 -3.49
CA TRP A 353 -29.60 13.79 -4.54
C TRP A 353 -28.36 14.06 -5.38
N LYS A 354 -28.41 13.68 -6.66
CA LYS A 354 -27.28 13.80 -7.60
C LYS A 354 -27.09 15.19 -8.21
N GLY A 355 -27.99 16.13 -7.93
CA GLY A 355 -27.96 17.50 -8.47
C GLY A 355 -27.13 18.49 -7.67
N HIS A 356 -26.63 18.10 -6.50
CA HIS A 356 -25.72 18.95 -5.72
C HIS A 356 -24.35 18.98 -6.42
N PRO A 357 -23.72 20.17 -6.62
CA PRO A 357 -22.37 20.23 -7.18
C PRO A 357 -21.40 19.44 -6.27
N LEU A 358 -20.74 18.44 -6.86
CA LEU A 358 -19.87 17.44 -6.23
C LEU A 358 -18.39 17.71 -6.46
#